data_AF-A0A7Z1TS42-F1
#
_entry.id   AF-A0A7Z1TS42-F1
#
_cell.length_a   1.000
_cell.length_b   1.000
_cell.length_c   1.000
_cell.angle_alpha   90.00
_cell.angle_beta   90.00
_cell.angle_gamma   90.00
#
_symmetry.space_group_name_H-M   'P 1'
#
loop_
_entity.id
_entity.type
_entity.pdbx_description
1 polymer ?
#
loop_
_entity_poly.entity_id
_entity_poly.type
_entity_poly.pdbx_seq_one_letter_code
_entity_poly.pdbx_strand_id
1 'polypeptide(L)'
;MVVSGTAPVRPLGRSAAQPKHPPPPPRTPRVDDGAPEPEETVLNRSATVVIAALVALAGAGRAAAADDAFAGIASQYELIRQALIEDSTEGVQERALAIQFTASRLSRAFSADAAGVAEKDAAAARALLPEITERAGRLAAAEGLAAVRSELAELTKPLVRYQALVQGPRPIVVYCPMVKRSWLQPDEAIGNPYDPSMLRCGEVVAR
;
A
#
# COMPACT_ATOMS: atom_id res chain seq x y z
N MET A 1 -52.39 26.86 10.91
CA MET A 1 -52.94 25.82 11.80
C MET A 1 -53.01 24.52 11.03
N VAL A 2 -52.10 23.56 11.25
CA VAL A 2 -52.38 22.10 11.21
C VAL A 2 -51.23 21.40 11.97
N VAL A 3 -51.59 21.04 13.21
CA VAL A 3 -51.18 19.94 14.11
C VAL A 3 -49.87 19.16 13.85
N SER A 4 -48.95 19.34 14.79
CA SER A 4 -47.84 18.45 15.15
C SER A 4 -48.33 17.09 15.66
N GLY A 5 -47.72 16.00 15.17
CA GLY A 5 -47.94 14.64 15.68
C GLY A 5 -46.61 14.00 16.10
N THR A 6 -46.25 14.13 17.37
CA THR A 6 -45.05 13.51 17.97
C THR A 6 -45.46 12.17 18.59
N ALA A 7 -44.91 11.06 18.09
CA ALA A 7 -45.09 9.74 18.70
C ALA A 7 -43.95 9.43 19.70
N PRO A 8 -44.24 8.80 20.85
CA PRO A 8 -43.21 8.43 21.83
C PRO A 8 -42.48 7.14 21.44
N VAL A 9 -41.15 7.18 21.42
CA VAL A 9 -40.28 6.01 21.24
C VAL A 9 -40.11 5.29 22.59
N ARG A 10 -40.45 4.00 22.62
CA ARG A 10 -40.20 3.08 23.74
C ARG A 10 -38.72 2.68 23.82
N PRO A 11 -38.10 2.63 25.01
CA PRO A 11 -36.75 2.07 25.17
C PRO A 11 -36.83 0.55 25.32
N LEU A 12 -36.23 -0.19 24.38
CA LEU A 12 -35.91 -1.60 24.57
C LEU A 12 -34.52 -1.72 25.19
N GLY A 13 -34.50 -1.96 26.50
CA GLY A 13 -33.30 -2.42 27.18
C GLY A 13 -32.87 -3.77 26.65
N ARG A 14 -31.58 -3.89 26.34
CA ARG A 14 -30.93 -5.18 26.15
C ARG A 14 -29.56 -5.14 26.82
N SER A 15 -29.54 -5.71 28.02
CA SER A 15 -28.32 -6.09 28.74
C SER A 15 -27.67 -7.23 27.95
N ALA A 16 -26.49 -6.98 27.39
CA ALA A 16 -25.67 -7.99 26.77
C ALA A 16 -24.59 -8.42 27.77
N ALA A 17 -24.59 -9.71 28.10
CA ALA A 17 -23.61 -10.36 28.94
C ALA A 17 -22.19 -10.22 28.35
N GLN A 18 -21.23 -9.91 29.21
CA GLN A 18 -19.80 -9.93 28.87
C GLN A 18 -19.34 -11.35 28.53
N PRO A 19 -18.65 -11.58 27.41
CA PRO A 19 -17.98 -12.84 27.15
C PRO A 19 -16.79 -13.02 28.10
N LYS A 20 -16.73 -14.17 28.76
CA LYS A 20 -15.60 -14.59 29.59
C LYS A 20 -14.37 -14.76 28.68
N HIS A 21 -13.33 -13.97 28.89
CA HIS A 21 -12.04 -14.14 28.22
C HIS A 21 -11.42 -15.50 28.56
N PRO A 22 -10.86 -16.23 27.58
CA PRO A 22 -10.02 -17.39 27.85
C PRO A 22 -8.68 -16.97 28.48
N PRO A 23 -8.06 -17.82 29.31
CA PRO A 23 -6.77 -17.54 29.92
C PRO A 23 -5.65 -17.45 28.87
N PRO A 24 -4.61 -16.63 29.12
CA PRO A 24 -3.47 -16.52 28.21
C PRO A 24 -2.66 -17.83 28.15
N PRO A 25 -2.01 -18.12 27.02
CA PRO A 25 -1.14 -19.29 26.90
C PRO A 25 0.11 -19.18 27.79
N PRO A 26 0.69 -20.32 28.20
CA PRO A 26 1.91 -20.36 29.00
C PRO A 26 3.10 -19.77 28.23
N ARG A 27 3.86 -18.89 28.91
CA ARG A 27 5.11 -18.33 28.37
C ARG A 27 6.16 -19.43 28.31
N THR A 28 6.70 -19.69 27.12
CA THR A 28 7.88 -20.52 26.95
C THR A 28 9.12 -19.77 27.45
N PRO A 29 10.07 -20.46 28.10
CA PRO A 29 11.33 -19.86 28.53
C PRO A 29 12.18 -19.43 27.32
N ARG A 30 12.73 -18.21 27.41
CA ARG A 30 13.71 -17.64 26.48
C ARG A 30 15.03 -18.37 26.68
N VAL A 31 15.50 -19.08 25.65
CA VAL A 31 16.86 -19.62 25.59
C VAL A 31 17.75 -18.49 25.10
N ASP A 32 18.57 -17.95 26.01
CA ASP A 32 19.67 -17.04 25.69
C ASP A 32 20.85 -17.86 25.19
N ASP A 33 20.95 -18.02 23.86
CA ASP A 33 22.16 -18.53 23.22
C ASP A 33 23.11 -17.35 22.96
N GLY A 34 23.97 -17.10 23.94
CA GLY A 34 25.19 -16.34 23.74
C GLY A 34 26.18 -17.15 22.90
N ALA A 35 26.73 -16.52 21.86
CA ALA A 35 27.93 -16.99 21.20
C ALA A 35 28.74 -15.80 20.64
N PRO A 36 30.08 -15.95 20.57
CA PRO A 36 31.03 -14.89 20.90
C PRO A 36 31.50 -14.02 19.73
N GLU A 37 31.98 -12.83 20.08
CA GLU A 37 32.82 -11.98 19.24
C GLU A 37 34.19 -12.65 18.99
N PRO A 38 34.75 -12.57 17.77
CA PRO A 38 36.16 -12.83 17.56
C PRO A 38 36.99 -11.55 17.77
N GLU A 39 37.81 -11.58 18.82
CA GLU A 39 38.94 -10.69 19.08
C GLU A 39 39.94 -10.65 17.91
N GLU A 40 40.56 -9.48 17.83
CA GLU A 40 41.67 -9.09 16.96
C GLU A 40 42.85 -10.06 16.99
N THR A 41 43.57 -10.18 15.87
CA THR A 41 45.02 -10.39 15.96
C THR A 41 45.81 -9.91 14.75
N VAL A 42 46.85 -9.13 15.07
CA VAL A 42 48.18 -9.05 14.43
C VAL A 42 48.32 -8.26 13.12
N LEU A 43 48.55 -6.96 13.31
CA LEU A 43 49.77 -6.23 12.93
C LEU A 43 50.83 -7.01 12.10
N ASN A 44 50.91 -6.74 10.79
CA ASN A 44 52.15 -6.92 10.05
C ASN A 44 52.53 -5.64 9.28
N ARG A 45 53.79 -5.28 9.43
CA ARG A 45 54.42 -4.05 8.95
C ARG A 45 54.90 -4.22 7.51
N SER A 46 55.04 -3.06 6.85
CA SER A 46 55.96 -2.80 5.74
C SER A 46 55.52 -3.24 4.34
N ALA A 47 55.00 -2.27 3.57
CA ALA A 47 55.59 -1.89 2.28
C ALA A 47 54.84 -0.67 1.73
N THR A 48 55.50 0.48 1.79
CA THR A 48 55.14 1.69 1.05
C THR A 48 55.17 1.39 -0.45
N VAL A 49 54.01 1.39 -1.11
CA VAL A 49 53.92 1.61 -2.56
C VAL A 49 52.93 2.75 -2.77
N VAL A 50 53.48 3.92 -3.07
CA VAL A 50 52.73 5.07 -3.56
C VAL A 50 52.30 4.74 -4.99
N ILE A 51 51.03 4.33 -5.16
CA ILE A 51 50.36 4.38 -6.47
C ILE A 51 49.28 5.44 -6.36
N ALA A 52 49.61 6.64 -6.80
CA ALA A 52 48.63 7.67 -7.10
C ALA A 52 47.88 7.28 -8.38
N ALA A 53 46.92 6.37 -8.26
CA ALA A 53 45.93 6.12 -9.29
C ALA A 53 44.73 7.02 -9.03
N LEU A 54 44.77 8.22 -9.60
CA LEU A 54 43.59 9.08 -9.78
C LEU A 54 42.70 8.43 -10.85
N VAL A 55 42.04 7.33 -10.48
CA VAL A 55 40.90 6.83 -11.24
C VAL A 55 39.76 7.79 -10.93
N ALA A 56 39.55 8.75 -11.83
CA ALA A 56 38.29 9.46 -11.91
C ALA A 56 37.22 8.42 -12.29
N LEU A 57 36.65 7.75 -11.28
CA LEU A 57 35.34 7.15 -11.42
C LEU A 57 34.38 8.31 -11.68
N ALA A 58 34.21 8.64 -12.96
CA ALA A 58 33.02 9.30 -13.43
C ALA A 58 31.86 8.41 -12.99
N GLY A 59 31.32 8.69 -11.81
CA GLY A 59 30.00 8.27 -11.42
C GLY A 59 29.04 8.86 -12.44
N ALA A 60 28.84 8.16 -13.54
CA ALA A 60 27.54 8.08 -14.16
C ALA A 60 26.66 7.44 -13.09
N GLY A 61 26.28 8.24 -12.09
CA GLY A 61 25.10 8.01 -11.32
C GLY A 61 24.02 7.91 -12.38
N ARG A 62 23.65 6.67 -12.69
CA ARG A 62 22.42 6.37 -13.36
C ARG A 62 21.41 7.06 -12.46
N ALA A 63 20.97 8.26 -12.84
CA ALA A 63 19.80 8.85 -12.25
C ALA A 63 18.77 7.74 -12.42
N ALA A 64 18.46 7.03 -11.32
CA ALA A 64 17.31 6.15 -11.31
C ALA A 64 16.23 7.04 -11.90
N ALA A 65 15.71 6.67 -13.07
CA ALA A 65 14.62 7.40 -13.69
C ALA A 65 13.64 7.63 -12.55
N ALA A 66 13.43 8.89 -12.16
CA ALA A 66 12.69 9.17 -10.96
C ALA A 66 11.34 8.49 -11.16
N ASP A 67 11.08 7.43 -10.40
CA ASP A 67 9.86 6.65 -10.57
C ASP A 67 8.70 7.65 -10.51
N ASP A 68 7.86 7.63 -11.54
CA ASP A 68 6.75 8.56 -11.59
C ASP A 68 5.83 8.35 -10.38
N ALA A 69 4.99 9.34 -10.09
CA ALA A 69 4.13 9.30 -8.92
C ALA A 69 3.22 8.07 -8.90
N PHE A 70 2.80 7.56 -10.07
CA PHE A 70 1.96 6.38 -10.14
C PHE A 70 2.74 5.12 -9.76
N ALA A 71 3.99 4.96 -10.22
CA ALA A 71 4.87 3.87 -9.78
C ALA A 71 5.08 3.86 -8.25
N GLY A 72 5.29 5.04 -7.65
CA GLY A 72 5.37 5.18 -6.19
C GLY A 72 4.06 4.80 -5.47
N ILE A 73 2.91 5.23 -5.99
CA ILE A 73 1.58 4.87 -5.47
C ILE A 73 1.31 3.36 -5.59
N ALA A 74 1.59 2.79 -6.76
CA ALA A 74 1.39 1.37 -7.04
C ALA A 74 2.22 0.48 -6.11
N SER A 75 3.45 0.89 -5.80
CA SER A 75 4.33 0.18 -4.86
C SER A 75 3.74 0.13 -3.44
N GLN A 76 3.20 1.25 -2.94
CA GLN A 76 2.56 1.28 -1.63
C GLN A 76 1.23 0.51 -1.61
N TYR A 77 0.45 0.61 -2.69
CA TYR A 77 -0.77 -0.16 -2.87
C TYR A 77 -0.50 -1.67 -2.85
N GLU A 78 0.55 -2.11 -3.54
CA GLU A 78 0.95 -3.52 -3.59
C GLU A 78 1.30 -4.06 -2.20
N LEU A 79 2.02 -3.28 -1.40
CA LEU A 79 2.37 -3.69 -0.04
C LEU A 79 1.14 -3.75 0.88
N ILE A 80 0.12 -2.92 0.64
CA ILE A 80 -1.20 -3.06 1.30
C ILE A 80 -1.88 -4.35 0.84
N ARG A 81 -1.87 -4.64 -0.48
CA ARG A 81 -2.47 -5.86 -1.03
C ARG A 81 -1.86 -7.12 -0.41
N GLN A 82 -0.53 -7.18 -0.31
CA GLN A 82 0.20 -8.30 0.30
C GLN A 82 -0.21 -8.53 1.75
N ALA A 83 -0.25 -7.47 2.57
CA ALA A 83 -0.72 -7.57 3.95
C ALA A 83 -2.13 -8.16 4.04
N LEU A 84 -3.04 -7.76 3.14
CA LEU A 84 -4.42 -8.26 3.14
C LEU A 84 -4.61 -9.67 2.58
N ILE A 85 -3.68 -10.15 1.75
CA ILE A 85 -3.62 -11.57 1.36
C ILE A 85 -3.28 -12.44 2.58
N GLU A 86 -2.49 -11.91 3.51
CA GLU A 86 -2.09 -12.55 4.76
C GLU A 86 -3.07 -12.31 5.92
N ASP A 87 -4.27 -11.76 5.65
CA ASP A 87 -5.23 -11.38 6.69
C ASP A 87 -4.64 -10.43 7.75
N SER A 88 -3.72 -9.54 7.35
CA SER A 88 -3.08 -8.56 8.23
C SER A 88 -3.43 -7.12 7.86
N THR A 89 -3.54 -6.25 8.87
CA THR A 89 -3.62 -4.79 8.68
C THR A 89 -2.30 -4.09 9.02
N GLU A 90 -1.23 -4.84 9.25
CA GLU A 90 0.08 -4.31 9.59
C GLU A 90 0.61 -3.40 8.45
N GLY A 91 1.05 -2.21 8.82
CA GLY A 91 1.58 -1.21 7.88
C GLY A 91 0.55 -0.58 6.93
N VAL A 92 -0.71 -1.00 6.93
CA VAL A 92 -1.71 -0.46 5.99
C VAL A 92 -1.90 1.06 6.16
N GLN A 93 -2.01 1.53 7.41
CA GLN A 93 -2.19 2.95 7.69
C GLN A 93 -1.04 3.79 7.13
N GLU A 94 0.20 3.42 7.42
CA GLU A 94 1.40 4.13 6.96
C GLU A 94 1.47 4.17 5.42
N ARG A 95 1.23 3.03 4.77
CA ARG A 95 1.25 2.91 3.31
C ARG A 95 0.15 3.74 2.65
N ALA A 96 -1.04 3.74 3.23
CA ALA A 96 -2.16 4.55 2.74
C ALA A 96 -1.87 6.05 2.89
N LEU A 97 -1.23 6.48 3.99
CA LEU A 97 -0.74 7.85 4.15
C LEU A 97 0.34 8.21 3.12
N ALA A 98 1.23 7.27 2.77
CA ALA A 98 2.22 7.48 1.72
C ALA A 98 1.59 7.68 0.33
N ILE A 99 0.53 6.92 0.01
CA ILE A 99 -0.27 7.14 -1.22
C ILE A 99 -0.92 8.53 -1.18
N GLN A 100 -1.58 8.87 -0.07
CA GLN A 100 -2.24 10.15 0.12
C GLN A 100 -1.25 11.32 -0.07
N PHE A 101 -0.09 11.25 0.57
CA PHE A 101 0.95 12.26 0.47
C PHE A 101 1.45 12.42 -0.98
N THR A 102 1.72 11.30 -1.66
CA THR A 102 2.21 11.31 -3.04
C THR A 102 1.19 11.92 -4.00
N ALA A 103 -0.07 11.51 -3.92
CA ALA A 103 -1.16 12.06 -4.74
C ALA A 103 -1.39 13.56 -4.45
N SER A 104 -1.36 13.95 -3.18
CA SER A 104 -1.51 15.35 -2.76
C SER A 104 -0.36 16.24 -3.26
N ARG A 105 0.89 15.74 -3.20
CA ARG A 105 2.07 16.44 -3.72
C ARG A 105 1.97 16.62 -5.24
N LEU A 106 1.63 15.56 -5.97
CA LEU A 106 1.43 15.62 -7.42
C LEU A 106 0.31 16.59 -7.79
N SER A 107 -0.78 16.64 -7.02
CA SER A 107 -1.90 17.56 -7.28
C SER A 107 -1.49 19.04 -7.20
N ARG A 108 -0.61 19.41 -6.25
CA ARG A 108 -0.11 20.78 -6.08
C ARG A 108 0.91 21.19 -7.13
N ALA A 109 1.77 20.27 -7.56
CA ALA A 109 2.86 20.52 -8.51
C ALA A 109 2.75 19.54 -9.68
N PHE A 110 1.64 19.60 -10.40
CA PHE A 110 1.32 18.64 -11.45
C PHE A 110 2.16 18.87 -12.72
N SER A 111 2.70 17.78 -13.27
CA SER A 111 3.14 17.68 -14.66
C SER A 111 2.80 16.28 -15.21
N ALA A 112 2.66 16.13 -16.53
CA ALA A 112 2.35 14.84 -17.14
C ALA A 112 3.48 13.83 -16.90
N ASP A 113 4.74 14.26 -17.06
CA ASP A 113 5.93 13.45 -16.79
C ASP A 113 5.97 12.93 -15.36
N ALA A 114 5.76 13.81 -14.36
CA ALA A 114 5.75 13.40 -12.95
C ALA A 114 4.57 12.48 -12.61
N ALA A 115 3.48 12.57 -13.38
CA ALA A 115 2.32 11.72 -13.25
C ALA A 115 2.45 10.38 -14.01
N GLY A 116 3.49 10.20 -14.84
CA GLY A 116 3.68 9.00 -15.66
C GLY A 116 2.69 8.87 -16.83
N VAL A 117 2.08 9.97 -17.29
CA VAL A 117 1.02 9.95 -18.33
C VAL A 117 1.41 10.75 -19.56
N ALA A 118 0.71 10.57 -20.67
CA ALA A 118 0.89 11.41 -21.85
C ALA A 118 0.28 12.81 -21.63
N GLU A 119 0.84 13.83 -22.29
CA GLU A 119 0.33 15.22 -22.21
C GLU A 119 -1.16 15.31 -22.55
N LYS A 120 -1.63 14.53 -23.52
CA LYS A 120 -3.06 14.48 -23.90
C LYS A 120 -3.97 13.94 -22.78
N ASP A 121 -3.43 13.15 -21.86
CA ASP A 121 -4.15 12.48 -20.76
C ASP A 121 -3.94 13.20 -19.41
N ALA A 122 -3.09 14.24 -19.38
CA ALA A 122 -2.71 15.01 -18.21
C ALA A 122 -3.92 15.55 -17.43
N ALA A 123 -4.90 16.12 -18.12
CA ALA A 123 -6.10 16.67 -17.49
C ALA A 123 -6.94 15.59 -16.80
N ALA A 124 -7.07 14.41 -17.43
CA ALA A 124 -7.80 13.28 -16.88
C ALA A 124 -7.08 12.71 -15.64
N ALA A 125 -5.76 12.53 -15.72
CA ALA A 125 -4.95 12.08 -14.59
C ALA A 125 -5.05 13.06 -13.40
N ARG A 126 -4.90 14.37 -13.66
CA ARG A 126 -5.01 15.41 -12.64
C ARG A 126 -6.36 15.41 -11.94
N ALA A 127 -7.44 15.16 -12.67
CA ALA A 127 -8.80 15.11 -12.12
C ALA A 127 -9.03 13.94 -11.14
N LEU A 128 -8.25 12.86 -11.23
CA LEU A 128 -8.35 11.70 -10.34
C LEU A 128 -7.64 11.91 -8.99
N LEU A 129 -6.66 12.82 -8.91
CA LEU A 129 -5.79 12.99 -7.74
C LEU A 129 -6.52 13.40 -6.45
N PRO A 130 -7.54 14.29 -6.46
CA PRO A 130 -8.30 14.61 -5.26
C PRO A 130 -9.04 13.38 -4.71
N GLU A 131 -9.65 12.58 -5.59
CA GLU A 131 -10.35 11.35 -5.20
C GLU A 131 -9.37 10.32 -4.62
N ILE A 132 -8.20 10.13 -5.24
CA ILE A 132 -7.16 9.22 -4.71
C ILE A 132 -6.69 9.69 -3.33
N THR A 133 -6.45 10.99 -3.17
CA THR A 133 -6.01 11.60 -1.91
C THR A 133 -7.03 11.37 -0.80
N GLU A 134 -8.31 11.61 -1.09
CA GLU A 134 -9.40 11.41 -0.13
C GLU A 134 -9.51 9.94 0.28
N ARG A 135 -9.59 9.02 -0.70
CA ARG A 135 -9.80 7.58 -0.46
C ARG A 135 -8.61 6.94 0.25
N ALA A 136 -7.38 7.35 -0.07
CA ALA A 136 -6.19 6.91 0.65
C ALA A 136 -6.22 7.38 2.12
N GLY A 137 -6.70 8.60 2.37
CA GLY A 137 -6.94 9.08 3.74
C GLY A 137 -7.98 8.26 4.50
N ARG A 138 -9.08 7.88 3.85
CA ARG A 138 -10.10 7.01 4.48
C ARG A 138 -9.57 5.59 4.74
N LEU A 139 -8.80 5.02 3.82
CA LEU A 139 -8.12 3.74 4.02
C LEU A 139 -7.15 3.81 5.21
N ALA A 140 -6.41 4.90 5.35
CA ALA A 140 -5.51 5.10 6.49
C ALA A 140 -6.24 5.18 7.84
N ALA A 141 -7.48 5.67 7.84
CA ALA A 141 -8.32 5.77 9.04
C ALA A 141 -9.19 4.51 9.28
N ALA A 142 -9.17 3.53 8.39
CA ALA A 142 -10.01 2.34 8.50
C ALA A 142 -9.46 1.38 9.58
N GLU A 143 -10.35 0.90 10.45
CA GLU A 143 -9.99 -0.01 11.53
C GLU A 143 -10.53 -1.42 11.28
N GLY A 144 -9.65 -2.41 11.41
CA GLY A 144 -9.99 -3.83 11.22
C GLY A 144 -10.06 -4.28 9.76
N LEU A 145 -9.86 -5.58 9.54
CA LEU A 145 -9.71 -6.18 8.21
C LEU A 145 -10.87 -5.87 7.26
N ALA A 146 -12.11 -5.96 7.74
CA ALA A 146 -13.29 -5.74 6.90
C ALA A 146 -13.38 -4.29 6.38
N ALA A 147 -13.12 -3.31 7.25
CA ALA A 147 -13.15 -1.90 6.87
C ALA A 147 -11.99 -1.56 5.92
N VAL A 148 -10.79 -2.06 6.23
CA VAL A 148 -9.60 -1.88 5.37
C VAL A 148 -9.83 -2.46 3.99
N ARG A 149 -10.36 -3.69 3.87
CA ARG A 149 -10.71 -4.30 2.58
C ARG A 149 -11.77 -3.48 1.82
N SER A 150 -12.74 -2.92 2.53
CA SER A 150 -13.76 -2.05 1.94
C SER A 150 -13.15 -0.76 1.37
N GLU A 151 -12.35 -0.04 2.16
CA GLU A 151 -11.73 1.20 1.70
C GLU A 151 -10.65 0.95 0.63
N LEU A 152 -9.96 -0.20 0.66
CA LEU A 152 -9.05 -0.57 -0.43
C LEU A 152 -9.81 -0.68 -1.75
N ALA A 153 -10.95 -1.38 -1.76
CA ALA A 153 -11.76 -1.50 -2.98
C ALA A 153 -12.27 -0.14 -3.48
N GLU A 154 -12.57 0.79 -2.58
CA GLU A 154 -12.92 2.15 -2.95
C GLU A 154 -11.72 2.90 -3.57
N LEU A 155 -10.54 2.81 -2.95
CA LEU A 155 -9.30 3.40 -3.46
C LEU A 155 -8.90 2.81 -4.83
N THR A 156 -9.14 1.53 -5.06
CA THR A 156 -8.83 0.88 -6.34
C THR A 156 -9.54 1.53 -7.52
N LYS A 157 -10.78 2.01 -7.36
CA LYS A 157 -11.58 2.55 -8.48
C LYS A 157 -10.88 3.68 -9.24
N PRO A 158 -10.45 4.78 -8.59
CA PRO A 158 -9.68 5.81 -9.30
C PRO A 158 -8.28 5.33 -9.69
N LEU A 159 -7.66 4.42 -8.96
CA LEU A 159 -6.33 3.89 -9.33
C LEU A 159 -6.36 3.06 -10.61
N VAL A 160 -7.42 2.28 -10.87
CA VAL A 160 -7.62 1.57 -12.14
C VAL A 160 -7.84 2.56 -13.29
N ARG A 161 -8.58 3.66 -13.05
CA ARG A 161 -8.71 4.74 -14.05
C ARG A 161 -7.38 5.42 -14.32
N TYR A 162 -6.56 5.66 -13.30
CA TYR A 162 -5.25 6.26 -13.46
C TYR A 162 -4.29 5.31 -14.19
N GLN A 163 -4.27 4.02 -13.82
CA GLN A 163 -3.49 2.97 -14.48
C GLN A 163 -3.71 2.95 -16.00
N ALA A 164 -4.96 3.13 -16.45
CA ALA A 164 -5.30 3.15 -17.87
C ALA A 164 -4.69 4.33 -18.65
N LEU A 165 -4.23 5.38 -17.96
CA LEU A 165 -3.59 6.57 -18.54
C LEU A 165 -2.05 6.50 -18.50
N VAL A 166 -1.49 5.58 -17.72
CA VAL A 166 -0.05 5.48 -17.45
C VAL A 166 0.69 4.90 -18.64
N GLN A 167 1.79 5.55 -19.01
CA GLN A 167 2.72 5.09 -20.03
C GLN A 167 3.74 4.12 -19.43
N GLY A 168 4.16 3.12 -20.22
CA GLY A 168 5.20 2.18 -19.80
C GLY A 168 4.71 1.10 -18.83
N PRO A 169 5.64 0.51 -18.05
CA PRO A 169 5.36 -0.56 -17.10
C PRO A 169 4.37 -0.11 -16.03
N ARG A 170 3.34 -0.94 -15.79
CA ARG A 170 2.27 -0.68 -14.82
C ARG A 170 1.70 -2.02 -14.34
N PRO A 171 1.10 -2.07 -13.13
CA PRO A 171 0.43 -3.27 -12.66
C PRO A 171 -0.75 -3.62 -13.56
N ILE A 172 -1.07 -4.91 -13.61
CA ILE A 172 -2.27 -5.40 -14.26
C ILE A 172 -3.50 -5.12 -13.40
N VAL A 173 -4.67 -5.07 -14.02
CA VAL A 173 -5.96 -5.03 -13.33
C VAL A 173 -6.55 -6.44 -13.31
N VAL A 174 -6.82 -6.95 -12.12
CA VAL A 174 -7.49 -8.23 -11.92
C VAL A 174 -8.89 -7.98 -11.38
N TYR A 175 -9.85 -8.83 -11.74
CA TYR A 175 -11.23 -8.79 -11.25
C TYR A 175 -11.70 -10.17 -10.81
N CYS A 176 -12.30 -10.28 -9.63
CA CYS A 176 -12.92 -11.51 -9.16
C CYS A 176 -14.45 -11.38 -9.22
N PRO A 177 -15.14 -12.19 -10.04
CA PRO A 177 -16.61 -12.12 -10.19
C PRO A 177 -17.37 -12.55 -8.93
N MET A 178 -16.76 -13.34 -8.05
CA MET A 178 -17.39 -13.81 -6.81
C MET A 178 -17.51 -12.68 -5.77
N VAL A 179 -16.44 -11.90 -5.56
CA VAL A 179 -16.46 -10.75 -4.63
C VAL A 179 -16.85 -9.44 -5.31
N LYS A 180 -16.96 -9.43 -6.65
CA LYS A 180 -17.31 -8.26 -7.49
C LYS A 180 -16.40 -7.06 -7.25
N ARG A 181 -15.10 -7.30 -7.16
CA ARG A 181 -14.08 -6.27 -6.91
C ARG A 181 -12.89 -6.47 -7.85
N SER A 182 -12.31 -5.35 -8.23
CA SER A 182 -11.04 -5.29 -8.97
C SER A 182 -9.89 -4.92 -8.02
N TRP A 183 -8.66 -5.20 -8.41
CA TRP A 183 -7.43 -4.71 -7.77
C TRP A 183 -6.28 -4.59 -8.77
N LEU A 184 -5.25 -3.83 -8.39
CA LEU A 184 -3.98 -3.78 -9.09
C LEU A 184 -3.01 -4.80 -8.50
N GLN A 185 -2.20 -5.45 -9.32
CA GLN A 185 -1.07 -6.29 -8.87
C GLN A 185 0.01 -6.41 -9.96
N PRO A 186 1.23 -6.87 -9.65
CA PRO A 186 2.18 -7.30 -10.66
C PRO A 186 1.60 -8.41 -11.56
N ASP A 187 2.17 -8.56 -12.76
CA ASP A 187 1.81 -9.63 -13.70
C ASP A 187 2.42 -10.96 -13.25
N GLU A 188 1.95 -11.43 -12.10
CA GLU A 188 2.38 -12.64 -11.41
C GLU A 188 1.16 -13.49 -11.00
N ALA A 189 1.37 -14.45 -10.09
CA ALA A 189 0.27 -15.24 -9.54
C ALA A 189 -0.84 -14.34 -8.96
N ILE A 190 -2.09 -14.64 -9.31
CA ILE A 190 -3.27 -13.93 -8.81
C ILE A 190 -3.37 -14.10 -7.29
N GLY A 191 -3.48 -12.97 -6.58
CA GLY A 191 -3.67 -12.91 -5.13
C GLY A 191 -4.79 -11.93 -4.77
N ASN A 192 -5.96 -12.48 -4.44
CA ASN A 192 -7.15 -11.72 -4.06
C ASN A 192 -7.03 -11.15 -2.63
N PRO A 193 -6.99 -9.81 -2.44
CA PRO A 193 -6.85 -9.21 -1.11
C PRO A 193 -8.16 -9.16 -0.32
N TYR A 194 -9.29 -9.53 -0.91
CA TYR A 194 -10.61 -9.32 -0.32
C TYR A 194 -11.15 -10.53 0.42
N ASP A 195 -10.70 -11.74 0.08
CA ASP A 195 -11.19 -12.96 0.71
C ASP A 195 -10.12 -14.07 0.73
N PRO A 196 -9.65 -14.49 1.91
CA PRO A 196 -8.60 -15.50 2.07
C PRO A 196 -9.05 -16.91 1.64
N SER A 197 -10.35 -17.19 1.57
CA SER A 197 -10.85 -18.46 1.03
C SER A 197 -10.76 -18.52 -0.50
N MET A 198 -10.53 -17.37 -1.15
CA MET A 198 -10.55 -17.19 -2.59
C MET A 198 -9.29 -16.51 -3.11
N LEU A 199 -8.11 -16.84 -2.56
CA LEU A 199 -6.82 -16.23 -2.92
C LEU A 199 -6.54 -16.24 -4.42
N ARG A 200 -6.98 -17.28 -5.14
CA ARG A 200 -6.80 -17.44 -6.59
C ARG A 200 -8.02 -17.00 -7.42
N CYS A 201 -9.08 -16.49 -6.81
CA CYS A 201 -10.19 -15.96 -7.58
C CYS A 201 -9.74 -14.69 -8.28
N GLY A 202 -9.88 -14.64 -9.60
CA GLY A 202 -9.59 -13.46 -10.38
C GLY A 202 -9.29 -13.79 -11.83
N GLU A 203 -9.54 -12.85 -12.71
CA GLU A 203 -9.08 -12.86 -14.10
C GLU A 203 -8.46 -11.51 -14.44
N VAL A 204 -7.44 -11.50 -15.29
CA VAL A 204 -6.81 -10.27 -15.77
C VAL A 204 -7.74 -9.59 -16.76
N VAL A 205 -8.18 -8.38 -16.45
CA VAL A 205 -9.12 -7.59 -17.26
C VAL A 205 -8.48 -6.39 -17.96
N ALA A 206 -7.30 -5.95 -17.52
CA ALA A 206 -6.49 -4.95 -18.23
C ALA A 206 -5.00 -5.11 -17.93
N ARG A 207 -4.16 -4.65 -18.87
CA ARG A 207 -2.69 -4.69 -18.83
C ARG A 207 -2.14 -3.32 -19.18
#